data_AF-A0A0H5SHM3-F1
#
_entry.id   AF-A0A0H5SHM3-F1
#
_cell.length_a   1.000
_cell.length_b   1.000
_cell.length_c   1.000
_cell.angle_alpha   90.00
_cell.angle_beta   90.00
_cell.angle_gamma   90.00
#
_symmetry.space_group_name_H-M   'P 1'
#
loop_
_entity.id
_entity.type
_entity.pdbx_description
1 polymer ?
#
loop_
_entity_poly.entity_id
_entity_poly.type
_entity_poly.pdbx_seq_one_letter_code
_entity_poly.pdbx_strand_id
1 'polypeptide(L)'
;MSKKSNKKQMKAPMNKNTKILIYALAGILILCTIVLIAIENAPNRITVENKTDKKLEYVKAYFVDEEGPFTDPIQFDMIEQDSSNSFGLERQDFSYREANLEIRFKFEGYDELFVDAGYFNDIFKGKITISFTDEGENVLLHVKASNGILPNRNIDCNEEYLVNLEEGYVDN
;
A
#
# COMPACT_ATOMS: atom_id res chain seq x y z
N MET A 1 46.84 47.18 -37.63
CA MET A 1 45.60 46.37 -37.69
C MET A 1 45.97 44.92 -37.47
N SER A 2 45.53 44.30 -36.36
CA SER A 2 45.65 42.84 -36.16
C SER A 2 44.27 42.31 -35.79
N LYS A 3 43.63 41.57 -36.71
CA LYS A 3 42.36 40.88 -36.47
C LYS A 3 42.68 39.56 -35.76
N LYS A 4 42.43 39.48 -34.45
CA LYS A 4 42.36 38.21 -33.72
C LYS A 4 41.16 37.42 -34.25
N SER A 5 41.42 36.32 -34.95
CA SER A 5 40.35 35.39 -35.34
C SER A 5 39.94 34.55 -34.13
N ASN A 6 38.66 34.61 -33.80
CA ASN A 6 38.06 33.84 -32.72
C ASN A 6 37.86 32.40 -33.24
N LYS A 7 38.77 31.48 -32.91
CA LYS A 7 38.61 30.05 -33.25
C LYS A 7 37.40 29.50 -32.48
N LYS A 8 36.25 29.41 -33.15
CA LYS A 8 35.11 28.60 -32.68
C LYS A 8 35.59 27.17 -32.48
N GLN A 9 35.69 26.73 -31.24
CA GLN A 9 35.87 25.31 -30.92
C GLN A 9 34.63 24.57 -31.44
N MET A 10 34.77 23.88 -32.57
CA MET A 10 33.76 22.94 -33.03
C MET A 10 33.76 21.76 -32.07
N LYS A 11 32.67 21.56 -31.33
CA LYS A 11 32.47 20.37 -30.50
C LYS A 11 32.64 19.14 -31.39
N ALA A 12 33.52 18.21 -30.99
CA ALA A 12 33.74 16.98 -31.73
C ALA A 12 32.40 16.22 -31.89
N PRO A 13 32.11 15.63 -33.06
CA PRO A 13 30.87 14.93 -33.29
C PRO A 13 30.78 13.70 -32.39
N MET A 14 29.69 13.60 -31.64
CA MET A 14 29.46 12.51 -30.69
C MET A 14 29.41 11.15 -31.39
N ASN A 15 30.11 10.16 -30.82
CA ASN A 15 30.16 8.79 -31.33
C ASN A 15 28.75 8.19 -31.43
N LYS A 16 28.48 7.41 -32.48
CA LYS A 16 27.19 6.75 -32.74
C LYS A 16 26.75 5.86 -31.56
N ASN A 17 27.69 5.14 -30.94
CA ASN A 17 27.38 4.28 -29.79
C ASN A 17 26.96 5.12 -28.56
N THR A 18 27.59 6.28 -28.34
CA THR A 18 27.20 7.22 -27.28
C THR A 18 25.81 7.81 -27.56
N LYS A 19 25.46 8.11 -28.82
CA LYS A 19 24.11 8.54 -29.20
C LYS A 19 23.06 7.48 -28.91
N ILE A 20 23.32 6.23 -29.28
CA ILE A 20 22.40 5.10 -29.02
C ILE A 20 22.21 4.90 -27.52
N LEU A 21 23.29 4.93 -26.73
CA LEU A 21 23.22 4.82 -25.27
C LEU A 21 22.37 5.92 -24.65
N ILE A 22 22.53 7.17 -25.10
CA ILE A 22 21.74 8.31 -24.62
C ILE A 22 20.25 8.13 -24.96
N TYR A 23 19.92 7.68 -26.17
CA TYR A 23 18.53 7.40 -26.54
C TYR A 23 17.92 6.25 -25.73
N ALA A 24 18.69 5.20 -25.47
CA ALA A 24 18.26 4.10 -24.61
C ALA A 24 17.99 4.59 -23.17
N LEU A 25 18.90 5.37 -22.60
CA LEU A 25 18.73 5.97 -21.25
C LEU A 25 17.52 6.91 -21.19
N ALA A 26 17.33 7.75 -22.22
CA ALA A 26 16.16 8.63 -22.31
C ALA A 26 14.85 7.83 -22.38
N GLY A 27 14.82 6.73 -23.15
CA GLY A 27 13.68 5.83 -23.22
C GLY A 27 13.36 5.19 -21.87
N ILE A 28 14.37 4.71 -21.14
CA ILE A 28 14.21 4.14 -19.79
C ILE A 28 13.65 5.18 -18.82
N LEU A 29 14.18 6.40 -18.82
CA LEU A 29 13.71 7.48 -17.95
C LEU A 29 12.23 7.83 -18.21
N ILE A 30 11.80 7.87 -19.47
CA ILE A 30 10.40 8.11 -19.83
C ILE A 30 9.53 6.97 -19.31
N LEU A 31 9.95 5.72 -19.49
CA LEU A 31 9.21 4.56 -19.00
C LEU A 31 9.06 4.61 -17.48
N CYS A 32 10.15 4.89 -16.74
CA CYS A 32 10.10 5.08 -15.29
C CYS A 32 9.10 6.18 -14.92
N THR A 33 9.12 7.33 -15.61
CA THR A 33 8.18 8.43 -15.35
C THR A 33 6.73 8.01 -15.53
N ILE A 34 6.42 7.26 -16.60
CA ILE A 34 5.07 6.74 -16.85
C ILE A 34 4.64 5.79 -15.72
N VAL A 35 5.52 4.91 -15.27
CA VAL A 35 5.25 3.99 -14.15
C VAL A 35 4.99 4.77 -12.85
N LEU A 36 5.80 5.79 -12.55
CA LEU A 36 5.60 6.61 -11.35
C LEU A 36 4.24 7.34 -11.38
N ILE A 37 3.87 7.92 -12.53
CA ILE A 37 2.56 8.57 -12.72
C ILE A 37 1.42 7.56 -12.54
N ALA A 38 1.56 6.34 -13.07
CA ALA A 38 0.54 5.31 -12.95
C ALA A 38 0.36 4.84 -11.50
N ILE A 39 1.45 4.76 -10.72
CA ILE A 39 1.36 4.38 -9.30
C ILE A 39 0.70 5.51 -8.48
N GLU A 40 1.08 6.77 -8.72
CA GLU A 40 0.56 7.92 -7.98
C GLU A 40 -0.92 8.22 -8.29
N ASN A 41 -1.38 7.92 -9.52
CA ASN A 41 -2.78 8.07 -9.93
C ASN A 41 -3.62 6.80 -9.73
N ALA A 42 -3.04 5.75 -9.15
CA ALA A 42 -3.81 4.55 -8.90
C ALA A 42 -4.95 4.85 -7.91
N PRO A 43 -6.16 4.32 -8.14
CA PRO A 43 -7.29 4.63 -7.28
C PRO A 43 -7.02 4.15 -5.86
N ASN A 44 -7.46 4.99 -4.92
CA ASN A 44 -7.48 4.67 -3.50
C ASN A 44 -8.41 3.48 -3.27
N ARG A 45 -7.93 2.48 -2.53
CA ARG A 45 -8.71 1.28 -2.27
C ARG A 45 -8.24 0.57 -1.03
N ILE A 46 -9.14 -0.17 -0.44
CA ILE A 46 -8.83 -1.19 0.55
C ILE A 46 -9.14 -2.55 -0.06
N THR A 47 -8.20 -3.47 0.06
CA THR A 47 -8.28 -4.82 -0.50
C THR A 47 -8.13 -5.83 0.63
N VAL A 48 -9.05 -6.78 0.70
CA VAL A 48 -8.93 -7.97 1.55
C VAL A 48 -8.58 -9.15 0.67
N GLU A 49 -7.48 -9.84 0.99
CA GLU A 49 -7.01 -11.04 0.31
C GLU A 49 -7.12 -12.22 1.27
N ASN A 50 -7.98 -13.18 0.95
CA ASN A 50 -8.05 -14.45 1.67
C ASN A 50 -7.23 -15.50 0.91
N LYS A 51 -5.99 -15.73 1.36
CA LYS A 51 -5.09 -16.77 0.84
C LYS A 51 -5.02 -17.97 1.81
N THR A 52 -6.07 -18.14 2.60
CA THR A 52 -6.23 -19.30 3.47
C THR A 52 -7.13 -20.33 2.79
N ASP A 53 -7.07 -21.56 3.26
CA ASP A 53 -8.00 -22.63 2.93
C ASP A 53 -9.37 -22.53 3.65
N LYS A 54 -9.57 -21.48 4.45
CA LYS A 54 -10.80 -21.22 5.21
C LYS A 54 -11.58 -20.05 4.61
N LYS A 55 -12.88 -20.06 4.81
CA LYS A 55 -13.75 -18.94 4.45
C LYS A 55 -13.73 -17.85 5.52
N LEU A 56 -13.63 -16.59 5.10
CA LEU A 56 -13.89 -15.44 5.96
C LEU A 56 -15.39 -15.10 5.90
N GLU A 57 -16.09 -15.19 7.04
CA GLU A 57 -17.48 -14.75 7.16
C GLU A 57 -17.57 -13.25 6.91
N TYR A 58 -16.69 -12.47 7.57
CA TYR A 58 -16.54 -11.05 7.30
C TYR A 58 -15.18 -10.50 7.74
N VAL A 59 -14.85 -9.35 7.18
CA VAL A 59 -13.82 -8.43 7.67
C VAL A 59 -14.42 -7.04 7.75
N LYS A 60 -14.27 -6.37 8.90
CA LYS A 60 -14.68 -4.99 9.13
C LYS A 60 -13.44 -4.17 9.49
N ALA A 61 -13.25 -3.07 8.80
CA ALA A 61 -12.17 -2.15 9.06
C ALA A 61 -12.72 -0.78 9.45
N TYR A 62 -12.15 -0.19 10.50
CA TYR A 62 -12.50 1.14 11.01
C TYR A 62 -11.24 1.95 11.24
N PHE A 63 -11.28 3.25 10.97
CA PHE A 63 -10.30 4.13 11.55
C PHE A 63 -10.78 4.56 12.94
N VAL A 64 -9.91 4.36 13.93
CA VAL A 64 -10.18 4.62 15.35
C VAL A 64 -9.13 5.59 15.89
N ASP A 65 -9.53 6.45 16.82
CA ASP A 65 -8.62 7.25 17.65
C ASP A 65 -8.93 7.01 19.13
N GLU A 66 -8.38 7.83 20.04
CA GLU A 66 -8.60 7.69 21.49
C GLU A 66 -10.07 7.82 21.91
N GLU A 67 -10.92 8.45 21.09
CA GLU A 67 -12.35 8.60 21.35
C GLU A 67 -13.18 7.43 20.76
N GLY A 68 -12.54 6.59 19.93
CA GLY A 68 -13.13 5.42 19.29
C GLY A 68 -13.24 5.55 17.77
N PRO A 69 -14.14 4.77 17.12
CA PRO A 69 -14.33 4.83 15.68
C PRO A 69 -14.86 6.18 15.21
N PHE A 70 -14.20 6.80 14.24
CA PHE A 70 -14.62 8.08 13.66
C PHE A 70 -14.95 7.99 12.16
N THR A 71 -14.83 6.80 11.56
CA THR A 71 -15.31 6.48 10.21
C THR A 71 -16.35 5.38 10.23
N ASP A 72 -17.24 5.36 9.23
CA ASP A 72 -18.12 4.22 9.00
C ASP A 72 -17.31 2.93 8.73
N PRO A 73 -17.82 1.74 9.13
CA PRO A 73 -17.19 0.47 8.81
C PRO A 73 -17.02 0.28 7.32
N ILE A 74 -15.83 -0.13 6.92
CA ILE A 74 -15.65 -0.77 5.62
C ILE A 74 -15.80 -2.27 5.84
N GLN A 75 -16.94 -2.81 5.39
CA GLN A 75 -17.30 -4.21 5.59
C GLN A 75 -17.16 -5.01 4.30
N PHE A 76 -16.50 -6.16 4.42
CA PHE A 76 -16.39 -7.19 3.41
C PHE A 76 -17.05 -8.44 3.94
N ASP A 77 -18.05 -8.96 3.22
CA ASP A 77 -18.78 -10.16 3.59
C ASP A 77 -18.40 -11.33 2.70
N MET A 78 -18.44 -12.54 3.26
CA MET A 78 -18.35 -13.81 2.54
C MET A 78 -17.18 -13.86 1.55
N ILE A 79 -15.96 -13.77 2.06
CA ILE A 79 -14.74 -13.80 1.25
C ILE A 79 -14.28 -15.27 1.18
N GLU A 80 -14.53 -15.88 0.02
CA GLU A 80 -14.19 -17.27 -0.25
C GLU A 80 -12.67 -17.51 -0.16
N GLN A 81 -12.27 -18.78 0.00
CA GLN A 81 -10.87 -19.21 -0.07
C GLN A 81 -10.19 -18.77 -1.38
N ASP A 82 -8.90 -18.46 -1.31
CA ASP A 82 -8.07 -18.00 -2.45
C ASP A 82 -8.68 -16.83 -3.25
N SER A 83 -9.45 -15.98 -2.60
CA SER A 83 -10.16 -14.86 -3.24
C SER A 83 -9.74 -13.51 -2.69
N SER A 84 -10.07 -12.45 -3.43
CA SER A 84 -9.84 -11.09 -2.98
C SER A 84 -11.00 -10.19 -3.34
N ASN A 85 -11.38 -9.33 -2.40
CA ASN A 85 -12.39 -8.31 -2.59
C ASN A 85 -11.75 -6.95 -2.37
N SER A 86 -12.21 -5.93 -3.10
CA SER A 86 -11.69 -4.57 -2.99
C SER A 86 -12.82 -3.55 -2.98
N PHE A 87 -12.70 -2.56 -2.12
CA PHE A 87 -13.57 -1.39 -2.10
C PHE A 87 -12.77 -0.14 -2.43
N GLY A 88 -13.42 0.79 -3.14
CA GLY A 88 -12.90 2.14 -3.31
C GLY A 88 -12.84 2.83 -1.95
N LEU A 89 -11.71 3.45 -1.65
CA LEU A 89 -11.52 4.18 -0.41
C LEU A 89 -11.53 5.68 -0.72
N GLU A 90 -12.38 6.44 -0.05
CA GLU A 90 -12.33 7.89 -0.17
C GLU A 90 -11.08 8.45 0.51
N ARG A 91 -10.66 9.65 0.11
CA ARG A 91 -9.59 10.36 0.81
C ARG A 91 -9.99 10.54 2.28
N GLN A 92 -9.12 10.12 3.19
CA GLN A 92 -9.31 10.29 4.63
C GLN A 92 -8.38 11.39 5.14
N ASP A 93 -8.85 12.18 6.10
CA ASP A 93 -8.06 13.24 6.74
C ASP A 93 -7.83 12.92 8.21
N PHE A 94 -6.62 12.45 8.53
CA PHE A 94 -6.20 12.12 9.88
C PHE A 94 -5.27 13.21 10.47
N SER A 95 -5.19 14.37 9.83
CA SER A 95 -4.33 15.45 10.29
C SER A 95 -4.66 15.81 11.74
N TYR A 96 -3.64 15.88 12.58
CA TYR A 96 -3.77 16.19 14.02
C TYR A 96 -4.50 15.10 14.84
N ARG A 97 -4.59 13.87 14.31
CA ARG A 97 -5.09 12.69 15.02
C ARG A 97 -4.02 11.62 15.07
N GLU A 98 -4.04 10.80 16.11
CA GLU A 98 -3.27 9.56 16.17
C GLU A 98 -4.23 8.40 15.92
N ALA A 99 -4.55 8.18 14.64
CA ALA A 99 -5.51 7.17 14.24
C ALA A 99 -4.82 5.84 13.93
N ASN A 100 -5.51 4.75 14.24
CA ASN A 100 -5.12 3.38 13.87
C ASN A 100 -6.22 2.76 13.00
N LEU A 101 -5.89 1.67 12.30
CA LEU A 101 -6.86 0.86 11.57
C LEU A 101 -7.25 -0.35 12.45
N GLU A 102 -8.41 -0.30 13.07
CA GLU A 102 -8.99 -1.46 13.76
C GLU A 102 -9.56 -2.41 12.71
N ILE A 103 -9.11 -3.66 12.71
CA ILE A 103 -9.57 -4.72 11.80
C ILE A 103 -10.20 -5.81 12.64
N ARG A 104 -11.52 -5.97 12.51
CA ARG A 104 -12.27 -7.09 13.08
C ARG A 104 -12.51 -8.12 11.99
N PHE A 105 -12.26 -9.39 12.27
CA PHE A 105 -12.43 -10.45 11.29
C PHE A 105 -12.97 -11.70 11.94
N LYS A 106 -13.70 -12.48 11.15
CA LYS A 106 -14.27 -13.75 11.60
C LYS A 106 -14.18 -14.79 10.50
N PHE A 107 -13.54 -15.91 10.80
CA PHE A 107 -13.54 -17.09 9.95
C PHE A 107 -14.78 -17.94 10.24
N GLU A 108 -15.24 -18.68 9.23
CA GLU A 108 -16.39 -19.57 9.38
C GLU A 108 -16.11 -20.64 10.44
N GLY A 109 -16.96 -20.71 11.46
CA GLY A 109 -16.83 -21.67 12.56
C GLY A 109 -15.90 -21.25 13.70
N TYR A 110 -15.33 -20.04 13.68
CA TYR A 110 -14.45 -19.50 14.72
C TYR A 110 -15.01 -18.21 15.34
N ASP A 111 -14.44 -17.78 16.46
CA ASP A 111 -14.82 -16.53 17.13
C ASP A 111 -14.31 -15.29 16.37
N GLU A 112 -14.95 -14.14 16.59
CA GLU A 112 -14.46 -12.85 16.07
C GLU A 112 -13.17 -12.46 16.80
N LEU A 113 -12.16 -12.06 16.03
CA LEU A 113 -10.90 -11.52 16.53
C LEU A 113 -10.68 -10.13 15.96
N PHE A 114 -9.81 -9.35 16.59
CA PHE A 114 -9.46 -8.02 16.10
C PHE A 114 -8.02 -7.65 16.36
N VAL A 115 -7.51 -6.72 15.56
CA VAL A 115 -6.20 -6.06 15.72
C VAL A 115 -6.33 -4.58 15.47
N ASP A 116 -5.45 -3.79 16.10
CA ASP A 116 -5.23 -2.38 15.76
C ASP A 116 -3.90 -2.26 15.03
N ALA A 117 -3.95 -1.80 13.79
CA ALA A 117 -2.78 -1.75 12.91
C ALA A 117 -2.47 -0.34 12.41
N GLY A 118 -1.19 -0.03 12.37
CA GLY A 118 -0.64 1.17 11.80
C GLY A 118 -0.88 2.44 12.61
N TYR A 119 -0.27 3.51 12.12
CA TYR A 119 -0.34 4.86 12.63
C TYR A 119 -0.65 5.82 11.47
N PHE A 120 -1.68 6.65 11.65
CA PHE A 120 -2.18 7.59 10.65
C PHE A 120 -2.37 8.99 11.27
N ASN A 121 -1.55 9.96 10.85
CA ASN A 121 -1.58 11.37 11.29
C ASN A 121 -1.38 12.33 10.09
N ASP A 122 -1.95 12.01 8.94
CA ASP A 122 -1.92 12.86 7.75
C ASP A 122 -3.07 12.50 6.81
N ILE A 123 -3.17 13.21 5.70
CA ILE A 123 -4.10 12.91 4.63
C ILE A 123 -3.70 11.58 3.97
N PHE A 124 -4.58 10.59 4.10
CA PHE A 124 -4.45 9.31 3.43
C PHE A 124 -5.24 9.28 2.12
N LYS A 125 -4.51 9.09 1.02
CA LYS A 125 -5.03 8.91 -0.34
C LYS A 125 -4.35 7.72 -1.00
N GLY A 126 -4.34 6.61 -0.27
CA GLY A 126 -3.51 5.46 -0.55
C GLY A 126 -4.28 4.16 -0.75
N LYS A 127 -3.52 3.08 -0.66
CA LYS A 127 -4.03 1.71 -0.72
C LYS A 127 -3.80 1.03 0.61
N ILE A 128 -4.77 0.24 1.04
CA ILE A 128 -4.66 -0.66 2.19
C ILE A 128 -4.83 -2.08 1.67
N THR A 129 -3.93 -2.98 2.05
CA THR A 129 -4.04 -4.42 1.80
C THR A 129 -4.06 -5.14 3.14
N ILE A 130 -5.11 -5.92 3.35
CA ILE A 130 -5.28 -6.82 4.49
C ILE A 130 -5.23 -8.22 3.91
N SER A 131 -4.18 -8.99 4.20
CA SER A 131 -4.03 -10.34 3.67
C SER A 131 -3.94 -11.38 4.77
N PHE A 132 -4.76 -12.43 4.64
CA PHE A 132 -4.74 -13.60 5.48
C PHE A 132 -4.09 -14.74 4.72
N THR A 133 -3.08 -15.39 5.28
CA THR A 133 -2.36 -16.51 4.64
C THR A 133 -2.18 -17.64 5.65
N ASP A 134 -2.34 -18.90 5.24
CA ASP A 134 -2.07 -20.02 6.13
C ASP A 134 -0.58 -20.06 6.53
N GLU A 135 -0.31 -20.19 7.83
CA GLU A 135 1.03 -20.32 8.39
C GLU A 135 1.07 -21.44 9.43
N GLY A 136 1.28 -22.67 8.95
CA GLY A 136 1.27 -23.86 9.79
C GLY A 136 -0.14 -24.14 10.32
N GLU A 137 -0.29 -24.09 11.64
CA GLU A 137 -1.59 -24.23 12.34
C GLU A 137 -2.29 -22.87 12.56
N ASN A 138 -1.59 -21.76 12.27
CA ASN A 138 -2.08 -20.41 12.45
C ASN A 138 -2.40 -19.74 11.11
N VAL A 139 -2.97 -18.53 11.18
CA VAL A 139 -3.14 -17.64 10.04
C VAL A 139 -2.26 -16.41 10.23
N LEU A 140 -1.44 -16.09 9.23
CA LEU A 140 -0.71 -14.83 9.17
C LEU A 140 -1.62 -13.73 8.63
N LEU A 141 -1.89 -12.74 9.45
CA LEU A 141 -2.56 -11.49 9.08
C LEU A 141 -1.50 -10.43 8.79
N HIS A 142 -1.38 -10.02 7.54
CA HIS A 142 -0.51 -8.91 7.14
C HIS A 142 -1.36 -7.69 6.74
N VAL A 143 -1.08 -6.55 7.38
CA VAL A 143 -1.78 -5.29 7.17
C VAL A 143 -0.78 -4.27 6.66
N LYS A 144 -1.05 -3.73 5.47
CA LYS A 144 -0.15 -2.77 4.82
C LYS A 144 -0.90 -1.60 4.24
N ALA A 145 -0.51 -0.38 4.63
CA ALA A 145 -0.94 0.85 3.98
C ALA A 145 0.20 1.49 3.17
N SER A 146 -0.13 2.08 2.03
CA SER A 146 0.81 2.81 1.19
C SER A 146 0.15 4.06 0.63
N ASN A 147 0.72 5.22 0.90
CA ASN A 147 0.23 6.54 0.44
C ASN A 147 0.93 7.03 -0.84
N GLY A 148 1.41 6.10 -1.68
CA GLY A 148 2.19 6.39 -2.88
C GLY A 148 3.61 5.81 -2.84
N ILE A 149 4.49 6.32 -3.69
CA ILE A 149 5.86 5.80 -3.86
C ILE A 149 6.81 6.36 -2.80
N LEU A 150 6.55 7.58 -2.35
CA LEU A 150 7.36 8.21 -1.33
C LEU A 150 6.84 7.79 0.05
N PRO A 151 7.74 7.35 0.96
CA PRO A 151 7.34 7.03 2.31
C PRO A 151 6.81 8.29 3.00
N ASN A 152 5.70 8.16 3.73
CA ASN A 152 5.15 9.21 4.57
C ASN A 152 5.39 8.81 6.04
N ARG A 153 6.14 9.61 6.79
CA ARG A 153 6.43 9.32 8.21
C ARG A 153 5.21 9.44 9.12
N ASN A 154 4.16 10.11 8.66
CA ASN A 154 2.91 10.27 9.37
C ASN A 154 1.89 9.18 8.99
N ILE A 155 2.28 8.22 8.14
CA ILE A 155 1.47 7.06 7.77
C ILE A 155 2.38 5.85 7.73
N ASP A 156 2.38 5.08 8.81
CA ASP A 156 3.19 3.87 8.94
C ASP A 156 2.27 2.69 9.23
N CYS A 157 2.22 1.72 8.33
CA CYS A 157 1.38 0.54 8.49
C CYS A 157 1.94 -0.55 7.57
N ASN A 158 2.67 -1.48 8.18
CA ASN A 158 3.18 -2.68 7.54
C ASN A 158 3.47 -3.68 8.67
N GLU A 159 2.39 -4.23 9.22
CA GLU A 159 2.40 -5.05 10.43
C GLU A 159 1.90 -6.45 10.11
N GLU A 160 2.47 -7.44 10.79
CA GLU A 160 2.16 -8.85 10.66
C GLU A 160 1.70 -9.36 12.02
N TYR A 161 0.65 -10.17 12.04
CA TYR A 161 0.11 -10.77 13.24
C TYR A 161 -0.14 -12.25 13.01
N LEU A 162 0.24 -13.07 13.99
CA LEU A 162 -0.03 -14.49 13.99
C LEU A 162 -1.36 -14.75 14.72
N VAL A 163 -2.33 -15.29 13.99
CA VAL A 163 -3.69 -15.53 14.49
C VAL A 163 -3.86 -17.01 14.77
N ASN A 164 -4.10 -17.35 16.03
CA ASN A 164 -4.52 -18.70 16.41
C ASN A 164 -6.05 -18.75 16.47
N LEU A 165 -6.66 -19.36 15.44
CA LEU A 165 -8.11 -19.43 15.33
C LEU A 165 -8.74 -20.40 16.35
N GLU A 166 -8.05 -21.47 16.73
CA GLU A 166 -8.57 -22.48 17.66
C GLU A 166 -8.57 -21.97 19.12
N GLU A 167 -7.51 -21.29 19.53
CA GLU A 167 -7.37 -20.72 20.86
C GLU A 167 -7.97 -19.30 20.96
N GLY A 168 -8.26 -18.65 19.83
CA GLY A 168 -8.98 -17.38 19.78
C GLY A 168 -8.14 -16.19 20.24
N TYR A 169 -6.86 -16.13 19.88
CA TYR A 169 -5.99 -14.97 20.17
C TYR A 169 -5.16 -14.55 18.96
N VAL A 170 -4.59 -13.36 19.08
CA VAL A 170 -3.70 -12.76 18.08
C VAL A 170 -2.41 -12.31 18.75
N ASP A 171 -1.28 -12.72 18.19
CA ASP A 171 0.07 -12.30 18.60
C ASP A 171 0.70 -11.41 17.53
N ASN A 172 1.56 -10.48 17.95
CA ASN A 172 2.36 -9.59 17.09
C ASN A 172 3.85 -9.94 17.24
#